data_AF-A0A6P7FA64-F1
#
_entry.id   AF-A0A6P7FA64-F1
#
_cell.length_a   1.000
_cell.length_b   1.000
_cell.length_c   1.000
_cell.angle_alpha   90.00
_cell.angle_beta   90.00
_cell.angle_gamma   90.00
#
_symmetry.space_group_name_H-M   'P 1'
#
loop_
_entity.id
_entity.type
_entity.pdbx_description
1 polymer ?
#
loop_
_entity_poly.entity_id
_entity_poly.type
_entity_poly.pdbx_seq_one_letter_code
_entity_poly.pdbx_strand_id
1 'polypeptide(L)'
;MSGFGDNFGVADEDPAAEFLAREQDELAGLEDEVKPAAVIAPVLNGDIPADFDPDKEYRERVSPLTIRQEDRVEPEKIRLWREEQIKRLEEKDQEEEKKKQELREVAKKELEDWYKNHEEAIAKTKAANRNAEKQFVAEDDELEPGTEWERIAKLCDFNPKAKQGSKDVSRMRSIVLQMKQNPVPIKNKA
;
A
#
# COMPACT_ATOMS: atom_id res chain seq x y z
N MET A 1 4.43 4.80 30.25
CA MET A 1 4.53 4.50 28.82
C MET A 1 4.19 5.78 28.08
N SER A 2 5.20 6.65 27.93
CA SER A 2 5.15 7.84 27.08
C SER A 2 6.17 7.57 25.99
N GLY A 3 5.74 7.40 24.74
CA GLY A 3 6.64 7.06 23.65
C GLY A 3 5.95 6.50 22.41
N PHE A 4 4.76 7.02 22.06
CA PHE A 4 4.17 6.81 20.75
C PHE A 4 3.46 8.09 20.28
N GLY A 5 4.19 9.19 20.36
CA GLY A 5 3.85 10.48 19.79
C GLY A 5 5.15 11.06 19.23
N ASP A 6 5.06 11.66 18.04
CA ASP A 6 6.16 12.17 17.19
C ASP A 6 6.93 11.14 16.36
N ASN A 7 6.38 10.77 15.19
CA ASN A 7 7.18 10.77 13.95
C ASN A 7 6.39 10.77 12.62
N PHE A 8 5.07 11.02 12.58
CA PHE A 8 4.35 11.19 11.30
C PHE A 8 4.43 12.63 10.77
N GLY A 9 5.64 13.18 10.79
CA GLY A 9 5.98 14.51 10.27
C GLY A 9 6.84 14.44 9.00
N VAL A 10 6.85 13.32 8.30
CA VAL A 10 7.37 13.26 6.92
C VAL A 10 6.15 13.47 6.05
N ALA A 11 6.20 14.48 5.19
CA ALA A 11 5.19 14.69 4.16
C ALA A 11 5.04 13.38 3.36
N ASP A 12 3.99 12.61 3.66
CA ASP A 12 3.49 11.57 2.78
C ASP A 12 2.91 12.31 1.57
N GLU A 13 3.79 12.77 0.68
CA GLU A 13 3.44 12.96 -0.71
C GLU A 13 3.05 11.58 -1.21
N ASP A 14 1.74 11.33 -1.21
CA ASP A 14 1.13 10.12 -1.74
C ASP A 14 1.75 9.88 -3.13
N PRO A 15 2.43 8.75 -3.38
CA PRO A 15 3.02 8.48 -4.68
C PRO A 15 1.98 8.48 -5.81
N ALA A 16 0.69 8.28 -5.47
CA ALA A 16 -0.40 8.48 -6.41
C ALA A 16 -0.69 9.97 -6.69
N ALA A 17 -0.47 10.87 -5.72
CA ALA A 17 -0.60 12.32 -5.91
C ALA A 17 0.49 12.89 -6.82
N GLU A 18 1.74 12.40 -6.72
CA GLU A 18 2.82 12.81 -7.64
C GLU A 18 2.53 12.34 -9.08
N PHE A 19 1.98 11.14 -9.23
CA PHE A 19 1.52 10.63 -10.53
C PHE A 19 0.35 11.44 -11.10
N LEU A 20 -0.66 11.75 -10.28
CA LEU A 20 -1.81 12.55 -10.71
C LEU A 20 -1.42 13.98 -11.08
N ALA A 21 -0.48 14.60 -10.36
CA ALA A 21 0.04 15.93 -10.68
C ALA A 21 0.80 15.93 -12.01
N ARG A 22 1.63 14.91 -12.25
CA ARG A 22 2.37 14.76 -13.52
C ARG A 22 1.43 14.58 -14.71
N GLU A 23 0.39 13.75 -14.59
CA GLU A 23 -0.60 13.54 -15.65
C GLU A 23 -1.47 14.78 -15.87
N GLN A 24 -1.76 15.56 -14.83
CA GLN A 24 -2.48 16.84 -14.97
C GLN A 24 -1.66 17.91 -15.70
N ASP A 25 -0.37 18.03 -15.41
CA ASP A 25 0.52 18.94 -16.14
C ASP A 25 0.69 18.52 -17.61
N GLU A 26 0.73 17.21 -17.89
CA GLU A 26 0.79 16.67 -19.25
C GLU A 26 -0.52 16.92 -20.04
N LEU A 27 -1.69 16.90 -19.37
CA LEU A 27 -2.97 17.28 -19.97
C LEU A 27 -3.13 18.80 -20.16
N ALA A 28 -2.60 19.62 -19.25
CA ALA A 28 -2.69 21.07 -19.32
C ALA A 28 -1.97 21.65 -20.55
N GLY A 29 -0.92 20.97 -21.03
CA GLY A 29 -0.23 21.33 -22.27
C GLY A 29 -1.04 21.09 -23.55
N LEU A 30 -2.07 20.24 -23.52
CA LEU A 30 -2.93 19.97 -24.68
C LEU A 30 -4.13 20.94 -24.79
N GLU A 31 -4.53 21.60 -23.71
CA GLU A 31 -5.68 22.53 -23.73
C GLU A 31 -5.36 23.83 -24.52
N ASP A 32 -4.09 24.23 -24.58
CA ASP A 32 -3.65 25.44 -25.30
C ASP A 32 -3.51 25.25 -26.83
N GLU A 33 -3.41 24.00 -27.32
CA GLU A 33 -3.31 23.69 -28.76
C GLU A 33 -4.67 23.40 -29.42
N VAL A 34 -5.73 23.12 -28.64
CA VAL A 34 -7.09 22.93 -29.16
C VAL A 34 -7.88 24.23 -28.98
N LYS A 35 -7.65 25.22 -29.86
CA LYS A 35 -8.58 26.36 -29.96
C LYS A 35 -9.96 25.85 -30.42
N PRO A 36 -11.03 25.90 -29.61
CA PRO A 36 -12.36 25.77 -30.17
C PRO A 36 -12.56 26.96 -31.10
N ALA A 37 -12.82 26.69 -32.38
CA ALA A 37 -13.24 27.72 -33.32
C ALA A 37 -14.40 28.49 -32.67
N ALA A 38 -14.19 29.79 -32.43
CA ALA A 38 -15.13 30.65 -31.74
C ALA A 38 -16.52 30.56 -32.40
N VAL A 39 -17.47 29.94 -31.70
CA VAL A 39 -18.88 30.02 -32.06
C VAL A 39 -19.33 31.42 -31.68
N ILE A 40 -19.41 32.31 -32.66
CA ILE A 40 -20.00 33.63 -32.49
C ILE A 40 -21.50 33.43 -32.23
N ALA A 41 -21.92 33.52 -30.97
CA ALA A 41 -23.32 33.66 -30.62
C ALA A 41 -23.76 35.10 -30.88
N PRO A 42 -24.71 35.38 -31.81
CA PRO A 42 -25.25 36.71 -31.96
C PRO A 42 -26.19 36.99 -30.77
N VAL A 43 -25.79 37.95 -29.93
CA VAL A 43 -26.68 38.57 -28.93
C VAL A 43 -27.65 39.48 -29.69
N LEU A 44 -28.94 39.10 -29.75
CA LEU A 44 -30.01 39.94 -30.28
C LEU A 44 -31.03 40.22 -29.17
N ASN A 45 -30.87 41.36 -28.50
CA ASN A 45 -31.94 42.02 -27.77
C ASN A 45 -32.67 42.96 -28.74
N GLY A 46 -33.97 42.72 -28.97
CA GLY A 46 -34.85 43.64 -29.69
C GLY A 46 -36.04 42.95 -30.36
N ASP A 47 -37.19 42.99 -29.69
CA ASP A 47 -38.59 42.83 -30.14
C ASP A 47 -38.87 42.02 -31.42
N ILE A 48 -39.34 40.78 -31.24
CA ILE A 48 -39.79 39.88 -32.30
C ILE A 48 -41.33 39.94 -32.41
N PRO A 49 -41.92 40.26 -33.58
CA PRO A 49 -43.36 40.16 -33.81
C PRO A 49 -43.85 38.70 -33.67
N ALA A 50 -45.06 38.52 -33.14
CA ALA A 50 -45.62 37.24 -32.67
C ALA A 50 -45.81 36.11 -33.71
N ASP A 51 -45.30 36.24 -34.95
CA ASP A 51 -45.40 35.24 -36.03
C ASP A 51 -44.03 34.73 -36.52
N PHE A 52 -42.97 34.86 -35.72
CA PHE A 52 -41.64 34.33 -36.06
C PHE A 52 -41.49 32.89 -35.56
N ASP A 53 -41.45 31.93 -36.49
CA ASP A 53 -41.14 30.51 -36.23
C ASP A 53 -39.63 30.27 -36.46
N PRO A 54 -38.78 30.26 -35.41
CA PRO A 54 -37.33 30.14 -35.54
C PRO A 54 -36.88 28.77 -36.06
N ASP A 55 -37.74 27.75 -36.02
CA ASP A 55 -37.38 26.36 -36.33
C ASP A 55 -37.36 26.10 -37.86
N LYS A 56 -38.08 26.94 -38.62
CA LYS A 56 -38.19 26.80 -40.08
C LYS A 56 -36.96 27.29 -40.83
N GLU A 57 -36.33 28.38 -40.38
CA GLU A 57 -35.16 28.97 -41.01
C GLU A 57 -33.85 28.27 -40.61
N TYR A 58 -33.80 27.68 -39.41
CA TYR A 58 -32.64 26.89 -38.98
C TYR A 58 -32.55 25.58 -39.77
N ARG A 59 -33.68 24.91 -40.02
CA ARG A 59 -33.73 23.63 -40.75
C ARG A 59 -33.32 23.76 -42.22
N GLU A 60 -33.55 24.93 -42.83
CA GLU A 60 -33.13 25.20 -44.22
C GLU A 60 -31.63 25.55 -44.32
N ARG A 61 -31.03 26.09 -43.24
CA ARG A 61 -29.58 26.38 -43.15
C ARG A 61 -28.68 25.19 -42.84
N VAL A 62 -29.19 24.13 -42.21
CA VAL A 62 -28.41 22.92 -41.89
C VAL A 62 -28.79 21.71 -42.74
N SER A 63 -29.12 21.92 -44.02
CA SER A 63 -29.03 20.82 -44.99
C SER A 63 -27.57 20.34 -45.03
N PRO A 64 -27.26 19.07 -44.75
CA PRO A 64 -25.91 18.55 -44.91
C PRO A 64 -25.52 18.76 -46.37
N LEU A 65 -24.58 19.66 -46.65
CA LEU A 65 -23.95 19.70 -47.96
C LEU A 65 -23.39 18.29 -48.18
N THR A 66 -23.98 17.56 -49.11
CA THR A 66 -23.41 16.32 -49.60
C THR A 66 -22.12 16.71 -50.31
N ILE A 67 -21.02 16.71 -49.56
CA ILE A 67 -19.68 16.81 -50.12
C ILE A 67 -19.57 15.61 -51.02
N ARG A 68 -19.68 15.84 -52.33
CA ARG A 68 -19.40 14.84 -53.34
C ARG A 68 -17.92 14.49 -53.14
N GLN A 69 -17.67 13.38 -52.45
CA GLN A 69 -16.34 12.79 -52.33
C GLN A 69 -15.98 12.34 -53.75
N GLU A 70 -15.38 13.23 -54.53
CA GLU A 70 -14.61 12.80 -55.67
C GLU A 70 -13.51 11.90 -55.09
N ASP A 71 -13.43 10.66 -55.56
CA ASP A 71 -12.33 9.73 -55.30
C ASP A 71 -11.04 10.31 -55.91
N ARG A 72 -10.52 11.37 -55.28
CA ARG A 72 -9.22 11.92 -55.58
C ARG A 72 -8.23 10.95 -54.98
N VAL A 73 -7.63 10.13 -55.85
CA VAL A 73 -6.52 9.23 -55.50
C VAL A 73 -5.56 10.00 -54.60
N GLU A 74 -5.51 9.61 -53.32
CA GLU A 74 -4.74 10.34 -52.32
C GLU A 74 -3.29 10.44 -52.81
N PRO A 75 -2.67 11.64 -52.80
CA PRO A 75 -1.27 11.79 -53.17
C PRO A 75 -0.40 10.81 -52.37
N GLU A 76 0.45 10.04 -53.05
CA GLU A 76 1.32 9.00 -52.44
C GLU A 76 2.08 9.49 -51.18
N LYS A 77 2.44 10.78 -51.13
CA LYS A 77 3.08 11.39 -49.95
C LYS A 77 2.19 11.39 -48.69
N ILE A 78 0.89 11.63 -48.84
CA ILE A 78 -0.08 11.61 -47.73
C ILE A 78 -0.32 10.17 -47.29
N ARG A 79 -0.33 9.22 -48.24
CA ARG A 79 -0.44 7.79 -47.93
C ARG A 79 0.74 7.30 -47.09
N LEU A 80 1.97 7.60 -47.53
CA LEU A 80 3.20 7.29 -46.79
C LEU A 80 3.23 7.97 -45.41
N TRP A 81 2.78 9.22 -45.31
CA TRP A 81 2.70 9.92 -44.02
C TRP A 81 1.69 9.27 -43.07
N ARG A 82 0.51 8.88 -43.54
CA ARG A 82 -0.47 8.14 -42.71
C ARG A 82 0.06 6.79 -42.27
N GLU A 83 0.69 6.04 -43.17
CA GLU A 83 1.32 4.76 -42.86
C GLU A 83 2.41 4.94 -41.78
N GLU A 84 3.24 5.99 -41.88
CA GLU A 84 4.27 6.30 -40.89
C GLU A 84 3.68 6.74 -39.53
N GLN A 85 2.61 7.55 -39.53
CA GLN A 85 1.91 7.95 -38.31
C GLN A 85 1.22 6.78 -37.62
N ILE A 86 0.52 5.93 -38.38
CA ILE A 86 -0.13 4.72 -37.86
C ILE A 86 0.92 3.80 -37.23
N LYS A 87 2.06 3.59 -37.92
CA LYS A 87 3.13 2.77 -37.40
C LYS A 87 3.74 3.33 -36.11
N ARG A 88 3.93 4.65 -36.04
CA ARG A 88 4.43 5.31 -34.83
C ARG A 88 3.45 5.20 -33.66
N LEU A 89 2.15 5.29 -33.94
CA LEU A 89 1.11 5.12 -32.92
C LEU A 89 1.08 3.67 -32.42
N GLU A 90 1.13 2.70 -33.33
CA GLU A 90 1.18 1.27 -32.99
C GLU A 90 2.42 0.92 -32.15
N GLU A 91 3.59 1.52 -32.45
CA GLU A 91 4.79 1.34 -31.63
C GLU A 91 4.61 1.88 -30.20
N LYS A 92 3.99 3.05 -30.04
CA LYS A 92 3.66 3.61 -28.72
C LYS A 92 2.65 2.74 -27.97
N ASP A 93 1.59 2.30 -28.63
CA ASP A 93 0.58 1.43 -28.03
C ASP A 93 1.23 0.11 -27.54
N GLN A 94 2.15 -0.46 -28.33
CA GLN A 94 2.91 -1.65 -27.93
C GLN A 94 3.83 -1.40 -26.73
N GLU A 95 4.49 -0.24 -26.66
CA GLU A 95 5.32 0.13 -25.50
C GLU A 95 4.49 0.30 -24.23
N GLU A 96 3.34 0.96 -24.32
CA GLU A 96 2.40 1.11 -23.21
C GLU A 96 1.86 -0.23 -22.73
N GLU A 97 1.47 -1.11 -23.66
CA GLU A 97 1.02 -2.45 -23.32
C GLU A 97 2.09 -3.28 -22.62
N LYS A 98 3.34 -3.20 -23.08
CA LYS A 98 4.48 -3.88 -22.43
C LYS A 98 4.70 -3.35 -21.02
N LYS A 99 4.76 -2.03 -20.85
CA LYS A 99 4.95 -1.41 -19.52
C LYS A 99 3.81 -1.78 -18.57
N LYS A 100 2.58 -1.84 -19.07
CA LYS A 100 1.41 -2.28 -18.29
C LYS A 100 1.50 -3.76 -17.90
N GLN A 101 2.01 -4.62 -18.79
CA GLN A 101 2.24 -6.03 -18.47
C GLN A 101 3.35 -6.20 -17.43
N GLU A 102 4.46 -5.50 -17.60
CA GLU A 102 5.58 -5.51 -16.64
C GLU A 102 5.12 -5.06 -15.24
N LEU A 103 4.35 -3.97 -15.14
CA LEU A 103 3.79 -3.51 -13.86
C LEU A 103 2.88 -4.56 -13.22
N ARG A 104 2.05 -5.25 -14.01
CA ARG A 104 1.21 -6.35 -13.51
C ARG A 104 2.03 -7.52 -13.01
N GLU A 105 3.09 -7.89 -13.72
CA GLU A 105 3.97 -8.97 -13.31
C GLU A 105 4.76 -8.62 -12.05
N VAL A 106 5.23 -7.39 -11.92
CA VAL A 106 5.90 -6.89 -10.71
C VAL A 106 4.94 -6.92 -9.53
N ALA A 107 3.74 -6.36 -9.68
CA ALA A 107 2.72 -6.38 -8.62
C ALA A 107 2.35 -7.81 -8.20
N LYS A 108 2.25 -8.73 -9.17
CA LYS A 108 2.00 -10.15 -8.88
C LYS A 108 3.15 -10.80 -8.12
N LYS A 109 4.40 -10.57 -8.53
CA LYS A 109 5.59 -11.10 -7.86
C LYS A 109 5.72 -10.56 -6.44
N GLU A 110 5.51 -9.26 -6.25
CA GLU A 110 5.56 -8.63 -4.93
C GLU A 110 4.53 -9.23 -3.98
N LEU A 111 3.31 -9.49 -4.47
CA LEU A 111 2.28 -10.16 -3.69
C LEU A 111 2.68 -11.59 -3.31
N GLU A 112 3.21 -12.36 -4.27
CA GLU A 112 3.70 -13.72 -4.02
C GLU A 112 4.84 -13.74 -3.00
N ASP A 113 5.78 -12.81 -3.10
CA ASP A 113 6.91 -12.69 -2.17
C ASP A 113 6.46 -12.23 -0.78
N TRP A 114 5.45 -11.36 -0.69
CA TRP A 114 4.82 -11.02 0.57
C TRP A 114 4.21 -12.24 1.27
N TYR A 115 3.48 -13.09 0.53
CA TYR A 115 2.92 -14.32 1.08
C TYR A 115 3.99 -15.29 1.56
N LYS A 116 5.07 -15.49 0.79
CA LYS A 116 6.21 -16.32 1.21
C LYS A 116 6.83 -15.80 2.49
N ASN A 117 7.16 -14.50 2.54
CA ASN A 117 7.75 -13.88 3.72
C ASN A 117 6.83 -13.97 4.95
N HIS A 118 5.52 -13.80 4.75
CA HIS A 118 4.52 -13.94 5.80
C HIS A 118 4.45 -15.37 6.32
N GLU A 119 4.41 -16.36 5.44
CA GLU A 119 4.42 -17.77 5.80
C GLU A 119 5.70 -18.14 6.56
N GLU A 120 6.86 -17.70 6.08
CA GLU A 120 8.16 -17.90 6.74
C GLU A 120 8.19 -17.25 8.13
N ALA A 121 7.67 -16.04 8.27
CA ALA A 121 7.57 -15.36 9.57
C ALA A 121 6.69 -16.13 10.54
N ILE A 122 5.53 -16.62 10.08
CA ILE A 122 4.64 -17.46 10.89
C ILE A 122 5.32 -18.77 11.26
N ALA A 123 5.98 -19.44 10.30
CA ALA A 123 6.67 -20.69 10.52
C ALA A 123 7.80 -20.53 11.53
N LYS A 124 8.57 -19.45 11.42
CA LYS A 124 9.64 -19.08 12.36
C LYS A 124 9.10 -18.83 13.76
N THR A 125 8.01 -18.06 13.91
CA THR A 125 7.37 -17.83 15.22
C THR A 125 6.83 -19.13 15.81
N LYS A 126 6.17 -19.97 15.02
CA LYS A 126 5.70 -21.30 15.47
C LYS A 126 6.86 -22.21 15.89
N ALA A 127 7.96 -22.20 15.15
CA ALA A 127 9.15 -22.97 15.48
C ALA A 127 9.82 -22.46 16.76
N ALA A 128 9.95 -21.14 16.92
CA ALA A 128 10.48 -20.51 18.13
C ALA A 128 9.62 -20.86 19.36
N ASN A 129 8.30 -20.76 19.26
CA ASN A 129 7.40 -21.13 20.35
C ASN A 129 7.50 -22.61 20.71
N ARG A 130 7.57 -23.51 19.71
CA ARG A 130 7.77 -24.95 19.96
C ARG A 130 9.12 -25.24 20.60
N ASN A 131 10.17 -24.52 20.21
CA ASN A 131 11.49 -24.69 20.81
C ASN A 131 11.53 -24.15 22.25
N ALA A 132 10.93 -22.98 22.49
CA ALA A 132 10.80 -22.40 23.82
C ALA A 132 10.01 -23.33 24.75
N GLU A 133 8.91 -23.92 24.29
CA GLU A 133 8.15 -24.91 25.05
C GLU A 133 8.99 -26.15 25.36
N LYS A 134 9.71 -26.70 24.37
CA LYS A 134 10.60 -27.84 24.59
C LYS A 134 11.70 -27.54 25.61
N GLN A 135 12.29 -26.34 25.56
CA GLN A 135 13.29 -25.90 26.53
C GLN A 135 12.68 -25.74 27.92
N PHE A 136 11.50 -25.11 28.01
CA PHE A 136 10.76 -24.94 29.26
C PHE A 136 10.44 -26.29 29.93
N VAL A 137 9.96 -27.27 29.16
CA VAL A 137 9.68 -28.62 29.67
C VAL A 137 10.96 -29.35 30.07
N ALA A 138 12.03 -29.25 29.27
CA ALA A 138 13.30 -29.90 29.60
C ALA A 138 13.95 -29.34 30.88
N GLU A 139 13.87 -28.03 31.11
CA GLU A 139 14.33 -27.40 32.35
C GLU A 139 13.54 -27.87 33.58
N ASP A 140 12.25 -28.21 33.42
CA ASP A 140 11.41 -28.74 34.50
C ASP A 140 11.66 -30.23 34.78
N ASP A 141 12.00 -31.03 33.75
CA ASP A 141 12.30 -32.47 33.87
C ASP A 141 13.68 -32.77 34.47
N GLU A 142 14.61 -31.81 34.46
CA GLU A 142 15.94 -31.91 35.09
C GLU A 142 15.84 -31.75 36.62
N LEU A 143 15.10 -32.65 37.25
CA LEU A 143 14.84 -32.70 38.69
C LEU A 143 16.00 -33.38 39.43
N GLU A 144 17.17 -32.74 39.43
CA GLU A 144 18.28 -33.20 40.27
C GLU A 144 18.04 -32.86 41.76
N PRO A 145 18.12 -33.85 42.68
CA PRO A 145 17.98 -33.60 44.12
C PRO A 145 19.03 -32.59 44.60
N GLY A 146 18.58 -31.47 45.20
CA GLY A 146 19.45 -30.38 45.67
C GLY A 146 19.28 -29.05 44.94
N THR A 147 18.56 -29.03 43.80
CA THR A 147 18.29 -27.82 43.00
C THR A 147 16.96 -27.13 43.34
N GLU A 148 16.22 -27.62 44.33
CA GLU A 148 14.83 -27.21 44.58
C GLU A 148 14.72 -25.72 44.92
N TRP A 149 15.62 -25.20 45.76
CA TRP A 149 15.62 -23.79 46.14
C TRP A 149 16.07 -22.87 45.00
N GLU A 150 16.92 -23.36 44.10
CA GLU A 150 17.29 -22.63 42.90
C GLU A 150 16.10 -22.51 41.94
N ARG A 151 15.31 -23.57 41.77
CA ARG A 151 14.07 -23.57 40.98
C ARG A 151 13.00 -22.67 41.57
N ILE A 152 12.74 -22.76 42.88
CA ILE A 152 11.79 -21.89 43.58
C ILE A 152 12.20 -20.42 43.42
N ALA A 153 13.50 -20.11 43.54
CA ALA A 153 13.99 -18.76 43.37
C ALA A 153 13.88 -18.26 41.91
N LYS A 154 14.08 -19.10 40.88
CA LYS A 154 13.88 -18.71 39.47
C LYS A 154 12.44 -18.25 39.20
N LEU A 155 11.45 -18.84 39.88
CA LEU A 155 10.03 -18.48 39.76
C LEU A 155 9.63 -17.25 40.58
N CYS A 156 10.49 -16.79 41.49
CA CYS A 156 10.23 -15.64 42.34
C CYS A 156 10.76 -14.34 41.71
N ASP A 157 9.89 -13.32 41.59
CA ASP A 157 10.30 -11.99 41.15
C ASP A 157 10.99 -11.23 42.30
N PHE A 158 12.32 -11.09 42.18
CA PHE A 158 13.17 -10.36 43.11
C PHE A 158 13.40 -8.90 42.72
N ASN A 159 12.76 -8.40 41.66
CA ASN A 159 12.89 -7.02 41.28
C ASN A 159 12.31 -6.11 42.38
N PRO A 160 13.10 -5.18 42.97
CA PRO A 160 12.60 -4.27 43.99
C PRO A 160 11.53 -3.30 43.44
N LYS A 161 11.43 -3.13 42.12
CA LYS A 161 10.41 -2.34 41.44
C LYS A 161 9.19 -3.18 40.99
N ALA A 162 9.19 -4.48 41.26
CA ALA A 162 8.05 -5.34 40.98
C ALA A 162 6.80 -4.77 41.65
N LYS A 163 5.65 -4.89 40.96
CA LYS A 163 4.36 -4.44 41.49
C LYS A 163 4.10 -5.16 42.80
N GLN A 164 4.23 -4.45 43.92
CA GLN A 164 3.93 -5.03 45.21
C GLN A 164 2.42 -5.29 45.30
N GLY A 165 2.06 -6.52 45.61
CA GLY A 165 0.67 -6.88 45.89
C GLY A 165 0.20 -6.25 47.20
N SER A 166 -1.05 -6.49 47.56
CA SER A 166 -1.65 -5.97 48.81
C SER A 166 -1.00 -6.51 50.09
N LYS A 167 -0.15 -7.53 49.99
CA LYS A 167 0.54 -8.17 51.12
C LYS A 167 2.05 -8.02 50.94
N ASP A 168 2.72 -7.68 52.03
CA ASP A 168 4.18 -7.66 52.08
C ASP A 168 4.73 -9.09 52.04
N VAL A 169 5.47 -9.40 50.98
CA VAL A 169 6.13 -10.69 50.76
C VAL A 169 7.65 -10.60 50.93
N SER A 170 8.19 -9.49 51.45
CA SER A 170 9.62 -9.25 51.59
C SER A 170 10.32 -10.30 52.44
N ARG A 171 9.70 -10.70 53.56
CA ARG A 171 10.24 -11.76 54.43
C ARG A 171 10.31 -13.12 53.70
N MET A 172 9.26 -13.48 52.96
CA MET A 172 9.21 -14.72 52.19
C MET A 172 10.30 -14.72 51.11
N ARG A 173 10.42 -13.62 50.34
CA ARG A 173 11.47 -13.46 49.32
C ARG A 173 12.86 -13.58 49.94
N SER A 174 13.11 -12.94 51.08
CA SER A 174 14.39 -13.03 51.79
C SER A 174 14.74 -14.47 52.20
N ILE A 175 13.76 -15.23 52.71
CA ILE A 175 13.95 -16.64 53.08
C ILE A 175 14.26 -17.50 51.85
N VAL A 176 13.53 -17.33 50.75
CA VAL A 176 13.78 -18.07 49.50
C VAL A 176 15.20 -17.78 48.98
N LEU A 177 15.64 -16.53 49.02
CA LEU A 177 16.99 -16.15 48.58
C LEU A 177 18.08 -16.75 49.49
N GLN A 178 17.85 -16.76 50.80
CA GLN A 178 18.76 -17.38 51.76
C GLN A 178 18.91 -18.88 51.50
N MET A 179 17.80 -19.58 51.24
CA MET A 179 17.82 -21.01 50.97
C MET A 179 18.47 -21.35 49.63
N LYS A 180 18.41 -20.44 48.64
CA LYS A 180 19.19 -20.56 47.40
C LYS A 180 20.70 -20.41 47.64
N GLN A 181 21.10 -19.43 48.45
CA GLN A 181 22.52 -19.14 48.72
C GLN A 181 23.17 -20.18 49.64
N ASN A 182 22.41 -20.69 50.60
CA ASN A 182 22.86 -21.67 51.59
C ASN A 182 21.91 -22.88 51.60
N PRO A 183 22.02 -23.78 50.60
CA PRO A 183 21.15 -24.95 50.53
C PRO A 183 21.37 -25.87 51.73
N VAL A 184 20.26 -26.37 52.28
CA VAL A 184 20.31 -27.29 53.43
C VAL A 184 20.82 -28.66 52.94
N PRO A 185 21.82 -29.27 53.58
CA PRO A 185 22.32 -30.58 53.16
C PRO A 185 21.22 -31.64 53.28
N ILE A 186 20.88 -32.27 52.16
CA ILE A 186 19.87 -33.34 52.09
C ILE A 186 20.45 -34.57 52.79
N LYS A 187 19.95 -34.88 54.00
CA LYS A 187 20.26 -36.12 54.70
C LYS A 187 19.25 -37.18 54.27
N ASN A 188 19.59 -37.99 53.28
CA ASN A 188 18.84 -39.21 52.98
C ASN A 188 18.97 -40.13 54.20
N LYS A 189 17.93 -40.19 55.04
CA LYS A 189 17.80 -41.25 56.04
C LYS A 189 17.44 -42.52 55.29
N ALA A 190 18.40 -43.46 55.25
CA ALA A 190 18.16 -44.85 54.88
C ALA A 190 17.18 -45.51 55.86
#